data_AF-A0A954G916-F1
#
_entry.id   AF-A0A954G916-F1
#
_cell.length_a   1.000
_cell.length_b   1.000
_cell.length_c   1.000
_cell.angle_alpha   90.00
_cell.angle_beta   90.00
_cell.angle_gamma   90.00
#
_symmetry.space_group_name_H-M   'P 1'
#
loop_
_entity.id
_entity.type
_entity.pdbx_description
1 polymer ?
#
loop_
_entity_poly.entity_id
_entity_poly.type
_entity_poly.pdbx_seq_one_letter_code
_entity_poly.pdbx_strand_id
1 'polypeptide(L)' 'GTAAGEFYAPHGMAFDSHGNLYVVDAYNHRIQKFAVGQ' A
#
# COMPACT_ATOMS: atom_id res chain seq x y z
N GLY A 1 8.31 -6.35 6.06
CA GLY A 1 9.64 -6.34 5.44
C GLY A 1 9.59 -5.57 4.14
N THR A 2 10.42 -5.96 3.17
CA THR A 2 10.70 -5.15 1.97
C THR A 2 10.07 -5.69 0.70
N ALA A 3 9.54 -6.92 0.72
CA ALA A 3 8.87 -7.53 -0.45
C ALA A 3 7.49 -6.90 -0.72
N ALA A 4 6.92 -7.17 -1.89
CA ALA A 4 5.57 -6.74 -2.24
C ALA A 4 4.54 -7.39 -1.29
N GLY A 5 3.60 -6.61 -0.79
CA GLY A 5 2.60 -7.07 0.19
C GLY A 5 3.10 -7.11 1.64
N GLU A 6 4.39 -6.87 1.87
CA GLU A 6 4.93 -6.67 3.21
C GLU A 6 5.01 -5.19 3.57
N PHE A 7 5.01 -4.89 4.87
CA PHE A 7 5.12 -3.53 5.39
C PHE A 7 6.18 -3.44 6.48
N TYR A 8 6.73 -2.25 6.70
CA TYR A 8 7.65 -2.00 7.80
C TYR A 8 7.07 -1.01 8.82
N ALA A 9 6.39 0.05 8.38
CA ALA A 9 5.63 0.94 9.25
C ALA A 9 4.53 1.65 8.43
N PRO A 10 3.38 0.99 8.19
CA PRO A 10 2.29 1.61 7.44
C PRO A 10 1.64 2.72 8.26
N HIS A 11 1.53 3.91 7.69
CA HIS A 11 0.99 5.11 8.36
C HIS A 11 -0.43 5.47 7.94
N GLY A 12 -0.84 5.05 6.74
CA GLY A 12 -2.14 5.43 6.22
C GLY A 12 -2.57 4.58 5.03
N MET A 13 -3.87 4.61 4.78
CA MET A 13 -4.48 3.89 3.67
C MET A 13 -5.62 4.71 3.05
N ALA A 14 -5.80 4.59 1.74
CA ALA A 14 -6.89 5.22 1.00
C ALA A 14 -7.32 4.37 -0.19
N PHE A 15 -8.60 4.45 -0.53
CA PHE A 15 -9.14 3.87 -1.75
C PHE A 15 -9.27 4.94 -2.83
N ASP A 16 -9.01 4.58 -4.10
CA ASP A 16 -9.43 5.41 -5.25
C ASP A 16 -10.85 5.05 -5.72
N SER A 17 -11.38 5.81 -6.68
CA SER A 17 -12.73 5.60 -7.24
C SER A 17 -12.91 4.28 -8.00
N HIS A 18 -11.81 3.58 -8.32
CA HIS A 18 -11.83 2.26 -8.95
C HIS A 18 -11.69 1.14 -7.92
N GLY A 19 -11.66 1.47 -6.61
CA GLY A 19 -11.54 0.52 -5.52
C GLY A 19 -10.11 0.03 -5.27
N ASN A 20 -9.09 0.62 -5.92
CA ASN A 20 -7.71 0.24 -5.62
C ASN A 20 -7.31 0.77 -4.25
N LEU A 21 -6.64 -0.06 -3.45
CA LEU A 21 -6.12 0.31 -2.15
C LEU A 21 -4.68 0.83 -2.27
N TYR A 22 -4.40 1.98 -1.68
CA TYR A 22 -3.06 2.54 -1.53
C TYR A 22 -2.68 2.53 -0.07
N VAL A 23 -1.49 2.02 0.24
CA VAL A 23 -0.93 1.99 1.60
C VAL A 23 0.38 2.77 1.62
N VAL A 24 0.49 3.74 2.52
CA VAL A 24 1.71 4.51 2.77
C VAL A 24 2.58 3.73 3.76
N ASP A 25 3.66 3.14 3.27
CA ASP A 25 4.61 2.33 4.04
C ASP A 25 5.84 3.20 4.38
N ALA A 26 5.69 4.01 5.42
CA ALA A 26 6.51 5.21 5.63
C ALA A 26 7.99 4.89 5.83
N TYR A 27 8.33 3.87 6.60
CA TYR A 27 9.72 3.50 6.85
C TYR A 27 10.36 2.69 5.72
N ASN A 28 9.57 2.17 4.78
CA ASN A 28 10.09 1.66 3.50
C ASN A 28 10.15 2.75 2.43
N HIS A 29 9.77 4.00 2.76
CA HIS A 29 9.76 5.14 1.85
C HIS A 29 9.01 4.86 0.53
N ARG A 30 7.89 4.12 0.61
CA ARG A 30 7.10 3.74 -0.57
C ARG A 30 5.60 3.85 -0.33
N ILE A 31 4.86 3.88 -1.42
CA ILE A 31 3.42 3.64 -1.45
C ILE A 31 3.18 2.36 -2.24
N GLN A 32 2.42 1.42 -1.68
CA GLN A 32 2.01 0.20 -2.38
C GLN A 32 0.55 0.32 -2.84
N LYS A 33 0.28 -0.07 -4.09
CA LYS A 33 -1.06 -0.14 -4.68
C LYS A 33 -1.50 -1.59 -4.79
N PHE A 34 -2.72 -1.89 -4.37
CA PHE A 34 -3.38 -3.18 -4.55
C PHE A 34 -4.61 -2.96 -5.43
N ALA A 35 -4.62 -3.59 -6.59
CA ALA A 35 -5.75 -3.50 -7.51
C ALA A 35 -6.80 -4.55 -7.17
N VAL A 36 -8.07 -4.19 -7.37
CA VAL A 36 -9.16 -5.16 -7.29
C VAL A 36 -8.97 -6.18 -8.41
N GLY A 37 -8.82 -7.46 -8.06
CA GLY A 37 -8.61 -8.55 -9.02
C GLY A 37 -7.16 -9.00 -9.19
N GLN A 38 -6.24 -8.59 -8.30
CA GLN A 38 -4.98 -9.31 -8.07
C GLN A 38 -5.16 -10.51 -7.14
#